data_AF-A0A6A4Z4G9-F1
#
_entry.id   AF-A0A6A4Z4G9-F1
#
_cell.length_a   1.000
_cell.length_b   1.000
_cell.length_c   1.000
_cell.angle_alpha   90.00
_cell.angle_beta   90.00
_cell.angle_gamma   90.00
#
_symmetry.space_group_name_H-M   'P 1'
#
loop_
_entity.id
_entity.type
_entity.pdbx_description
1 polymer ?
#
loop_
_entity_poly.entity_id
_entity_poly.type
_entity_poly.pdbx_seq_one_letter_code
_entity_poly.pdbx_strand_id
1 'polypeptide(L)'
;MLYGVTYVLYRMSPDVVHSEYMVYVHDNTSSSSALSWQLLQMLTRLAEVVKKTVLVCEVQLVAKDDSADPAASISIAGRRFHCREMAFRHWPAQFTEGASFAMAESTAIPKRTRS
;
A
#
# COMPACT_ATOMS: atom_id res chain seq x y z
N MET A 1 -0.68 15.44 -8.17
CA MET A 1 -0.42 14.20 -7.40
C MET A 1 -0.64 14.51 -5.92
N LEU A 2 -1.54 13.79 -5.24
CA LEU A 2 -1.76 13.95 -3.79
C LEU A 2 -0.74 13.08 -3.05
N TYR A 3 -0.02 13.64 -2.08
CA TYR A 3 0.91 12.94 -1.18
C TYR A 3 2.09 12.20 -1.83
N GLY A 4 2.46 12.52 -3.09
CA GLY A 4 3.64 11.94 -3.74
C GLY A 4 3.56 10.43 -4.04
N VAL A 5 2.34 9.87 -4.09
CA VAL A 5 2.08 8.44 -4.33
C VAL A 5 1.26 8.21 -5.60
N THR A 6 1.25 6.96 -6.09
CA THR A 6 0.56 6.56 -7.32
C THR A 6 -0.96 6.67 -7.17
N TYR A 7 -1.51 6.14 -6.07
CA TYR A 7 -2.95 6.19 -5.79
C TYR A 7 -3.22 6.46 -4.31
N VAL A 8 -4.47 6.85 -4.02
CA VAL A 8 -5.02 6.87 -2.67
C VAL A 8 -6.28 6.03 -2.64
N LEU A 9 -6.45 5.19 -1.62
CA LEU A 9 -7.63 4.34 -1.50
C LEU A 9 -8.52 4.80 -0.34
N TYR A 10 -9.82 4.64 -0.59
CA TYR A 10 -10.90 4.95 0.34
C TYR A 10 -11.68 3.66 0.58
N ARG A 11 -12.16 3.42 1.80
CA ARG A 11 -13.09 2.31 2.07
C ARG A 11 -14.47 2.53 1.46
N MET A 12 -14.83 3.78 1.22
CA MET A 12 -16.14 4.20 0.73
C MET A 12 -15.97 5.37 -0.25
N SER A 13 -17.06 6.02 -0.64
CA SER A 13 -17.01 7.19 -1.52
C SER A 13 -16.02 8.25 -0.99
N PRO A 14 -15.18 8.83 -1.85
CA PRO A 14 -14.28 9.92 -1.48
C PRO A 14 -15.06 11.16 -1.03
N ASP A 15 -16.35 11.29 -1.31
CA ASP A 15 -17.17 12.41 -0.84
C ASP A 15 -17.52 12.30 0.65
N VAL A 16 -17.49 11.08 1.20
CA VAL A 16 -17.97 10.77 2.56
C VAL A 16 -16.83 10.55 3.54
N VAL A 17 -15.74 9.91 3.11
CA VAL A 17 -14.62 9.53 4.00
C VAL A 17 -13.28 10.06 3.53
N HIS A 18 -12.34 10.24 4.45
CA HIS A 18 -10.95 10.49 4.11
C HIS A 18 -10.29 9.22 3.56
N SER A 19 -9.29 9.38 2.69
CA SER A 19 -8.49 8.23 2.22
C SER A 19 -7.74 7.61 3.39
N GLU A 20 -7.61 6.30 3.38
CA GLU A 20 -6.92 5.56 4.44
C GLU A 20 -5.54 5.08 3.98
N TYR A 21 -5.41 4.81 2.68
CA TYR A 21 -4.19 4.24 2.12
C TYR A 21 -3.55 5.18 1.11
N MET A 22 -2.22 5.24 1.19
CA MET A 22 -1.33 5.80 0.19
C MET A 22 -0.67 4.64 -0.55
N VAL A 23 -0.95 4.49 -1.84
CA VAL A 23 -0.46 3.35 -2.64
C VAL A 23 0.67 3.80 -3.55
N TYR A 24 1.83 3.17 -3.40
CA TYR A 24 2.95 3.31 -4.30
C TYR A 24 3.11 2.04 -5.13
N VAL A 25 3.04 2.17 -6.45
CA VAL A 25 3.26 1.05 -7.38
C VAL A 25 4.72 1.08 -7.82
N HIS A 26 5.44 0.02 -7.45
CA HIS A 26 6.82 -0.22 -7.88
C HIS A 26 6.80 -1.12 -9.12
N ASP A 27 7.16 -0.54 -10.26
CA ASP A 27 7.30 -1.28 -11.52
C ASP A 27 8.66 -1.99 -11.53
N ASN A 28 8.62 -3.31 -11.45
CA ASN A 28 9.79 -4.17 -11.51
C ASN A 28 9.75 -5.11 -12.72
N THR A 29 9.23 -4.62 -13.86
CA THR A 29 9.00 -5.44 -15.07
C THR A 29 10.19 -5.56 -16.01
N SER A 30 11.07 -4.55 -16.08
CA SER A 30 12.04 -4.40 -17.17
C SER A 30 13.51 -4.45 -16.72
N SER A 31 13.77 -4.04 -15.48
CA SER A 31 15.08 -4.10 -14.85
C SER A 31 14.83 -4.33 -13.37
N SER A 32 15.38 -5.42 -12.82
CA SER A 32 15.27 -5.79 -11.41
C SER A 32 15.83 -4.69 -10.51
N SER A 33 15.05 -3.63 -10.30
CA SER A 33 15.45 -2.47 -9.53
C SER A 33 14.89 -2.65 -8.14
N ALA A 34 15.79 -2.80 -7.17
CA ALA A 34 15.38 -2.86 -5.78
C ALA A 34 14.71 -1.53 -5.39
N LEU A 35 13.64 -1.63 -4.63
CA LEU A 35 12.96 -0.46 -4.09
C LEU A 35 13.94 0.33 -3.21
N SER A 36 14.11 1.63 -3.49
CA SER A 36 15.07 2.47 -2.75
C SER A 36 14.65 2.63 -1.28
N TRP A 37 15.61 2.48 -0.38
CA TRP A 37 15.40 2.74 1.05
C TRP A 37 15.00 4.19 1.33
N GLN A 38 15.59 5.15 0.60
CA GLN A 38 15.26 6.57 0.75
C GLN A 38 13.81 6.85 0.36
N LEU A 39 13.31 6.17 -0.66
CA LEU A 39 11.91 6.24 -1.07
C LEU A 39 10.99 5.69 0.02
N LEU A 40 11.33 4.54 0.62
CA LEU A 40 10.57 3.99 1.75
C LEU A 40 10.49 4.96 2.93
N GLN A 41 11.62 5.57 3.31
CA GLN A 41 11.65 6.56 4.39
C GLN A 41 10.79 7.79 4.06
N MET A 42 10.81 8.25 2.81
CA MET A 42 9.97 9.36 2.37
C MET A 42 8.48 9.01 2.44
N LEU A 43 8.10 7.83 1.94
CA LEU A 43 6.71 7.36 1.97
C LEU A 43 6.19 7.23 3.40
N THR A 44 6.96 6.62 4.31
CA THR A 44 6.57 6.48 5.72
C THR A 44 6.49 7.83 6.42
N ARG A 45 7.41 8.76 6.13
CA ARG A 45 7.37 10.11 6.68
C ARG A 45 6.12 10.88 6.24
N LEU A 46 5.76 10.84 4.96
CA LEU A 46 4.54 11.48 4.47
C LEU A 46 3.30 10.86 5.12
N ALA A 47 3.25 9.54 5.18
CA ALA A 47 2.14 8.80 5.79
C ALA A 47 1.96 9.10 7.28
N GLU A 48 3.06 9.34 8.01
CA GLU A 48 3.05 9.77 9.40
C GLU A 48 2.40 11.16 9.57
N VAL A 49 2.68 12.09 8.65
CA VAL A 49 2.12 13.45 8.67
C VAL A 49 0.62 13.43 8.42
N VAL A 50 0.15 12.60 7.48
CA VAL A 50 -1.27 12.56 7.08
C VAL A 50 -2.07 11.42 7.72
N LYS A 51 -1.44 10.67 8.64
CA LYS A 51 -2.00 9.52 9.37
C LYS A 51 -2.65 8.47 8.46
N LYS A 52 -1.95 8.10 7.39
CA LYS A 52 -2.39 7.07 6.42
C LYS A 52 -1.50 5.82 6.49
N THR A 53 -1.99 4.71 5.98
CA THR A 53 -1.20 3.48 5.79
C THR A 53 -0.54 3.52 4.42
N VAL A 54 0.74 3.18 4.31
CA VAL A 54 1.41 3.02 3.00
C VAL A 54 1.20 1.60 2.52
N LEU A 55 0.77 1.43 1.28
CA LEU A 55 0.78 0.17 0.56
C LEU A 55 1.79 0.27 -0.57
N VAL A 56 2.82 -0.57 -0.54
CA VAL A 56 3.76 -0.72 -1.65
C VAL A 56 3.35 -1.95 -2.44
N CYS A 57 2.96 -1.75 -3.69
CA CYS A 57 2.58 -2.81 -4.62
C CYS A 57 3.70 -2.98 -5.64
N GLU A 58 4.43 -4.08 -5.53
CA GLU A 58 5.46 -4.45 -6.50
C GLU A 58 4.83 -5.30 -7.60
N VAL A 59 5.03 -4.87 -8.85
CA VAL A 59 4.53 -5.57 -10.04
C VAL A 59 5.71 -6.10 -10.84
N GLN A 60 5.74 -7.41 -11.02
CA GLN A 60 6.78 -8.12 -11.76
C GLN A 60 6.17 -8.80 -12.98
N LEU A 61 6.87 -8.76 -14.12
CA LEU A 61 6.48 -9.54 -15.30
C LEU A 61 6.98 -10.97 -15.13
N VAL A 62 6.06 -11.94 -15.18
CA VAL A 62 6.41 -13.36 -15.05
C VAL A 62 6.90 -13.86 -16.40
N ALA A 63 8.10 -14.44 -16.42
CA ALA A 63 8.62 -15.10 -17.62
C ALA A 63 7.76 -16.32 -17.99
N LYS A 64 7.69 -16.65 -19.27
CA LYS A 64 6.80 -17.69 -19.81
C LYS A 64 7.05 -19.08 -19.21
N ASP A 65 8.27 -19.30 -18.70
CA ASP A 65 8.76 -20.57 -18.17
C ASP A 65 8.73 -20.64 -16.63
N ASP A 66 8.37 -19.56 -15.94
CA ASP A 66 8.28 -19.54 -14.48
C ASP A 66 6.93 -20.08 -13.99
N SER A 67 7.00 -21.11 -13.14
CA SER A 67 5.87 -21.62 -12.37
C SER A 67 5.53 -20.67 -11.22
N ALA A 68 5.13 -19.44 -11.54
CA ALA A 68 4.59 -18.53 -10.54
C ALA A 68 3.30 -19.13 -9.97
N ASP A 69 3.11 -18.96 -8.66
CA ASP A 69 1.88 -19.38 -7.99
C ASP A 69 0.66 -18.76 -8.70
N PRO A 70 -0.24 -19.57 -9.28
CA PRO A 70 -1.39 -19.05 -10.02
C PRO A 70 -2.30 -18.20 -9.14
N ALA A 71 -2.31 -18.41 -7.81
CA ALA A 71 -3.11 -17.61 -6.88
C ALA A 71 -2.61 -16.17 -6.70
N ALA A 72 -1.31 -15.91 -6.96
CA ALA A 72 -0.68 -14.61 -6.80
C ALA A 72 -0.43 -13.87 -8.13
N SER A 73 -0.97 -14.40 -9.25
CA SER A 73 -0.71 -13.89 -10.59
C SER A 73 -1.96 -13.33 -11.27
N ILE A 74 -1.80 -12.24 -12.02
CA ILE A 74 -2.86 -11.59 -12.79
C ILE A 74 -2.48 -11.61 -14.27
N SER A 75 -3.41 -12.01 -15.15
CA SER A 75 -3.19 -12.02 -16.60
C SER A 75 -3.88 -10.83 -17.27
N ILE A 76 -3.11 -9.99 -17.96
CA ILE A 76 -3.61 -8.81 -18.68
C ILE A 76 -3.03 -8.83 -20.09
N ALA A 77 -3.90 -8.75 -21.10
CA ALA A 77 -3.52 -8.71 -22.52
C ALA A 77 -2.52 -9.83 -22.94
N GLY A 78 -2.70 -11.05 -22.42
CA GLY A 78 -1.83 -12.20 -22.73
C GLY A 78 -0.48 -12.20 -22.00
N ARG A 79 -0.22 -11.24 -21.11
CA ARG A 79 0.96 -11.21 -20.23
C ARG A 79 0.56 -11.53 -18.80
N ARG A 80 1.42 -12.25 -18.10
CA ARG A 80 1.23 -12.62 -16.70
C ARG A 80 2.08 -11.75 -15.80
N PHE A 81 1.47 -11.19 -14.77
CA PHE A 81 2.12 -10.34 -13.78
C PHE A 81 2.00 -10.99 -12.40
N HIS A 82 3.07 -10.91 -11.63
CA HIS A 82 3.06 -11.25 -10.21
C HIS A 82 2.97 -9.95 -9.42
N CYS A 83 2.03 -9.89 -8.48
CA CYS A 83 1.83 -8.73 -7.64
C CYS A 83 2.17 -9.09 -6.20
N ARG A 84 3.08 -8.34 -5.58
CA ARG A 84 3.40 -8.46 -4.16
C ARG A 84 3.01 -7.17 -3.46
N GLU A 85 2.20 -7.27 -2.42
CA GLU A 85 1.89 -6.13 -1.57
C GLU A 85 2.72 -6.15 -0.28
N MET A 86 3.10 -4.96 0.17
CA MET A 86 3.69 -4.74 1.48
C MET A 86 3.03 -3.52 2.12
N ALA A 87 2.36 -3.74 3.25
CA ALA A 87 1.70 -2.69 4.00
C ALA A 87 2.60 -2.17 5.13
N PHE A 88 2.86 -0.86 5.13
CA PHE A 88 3.48 -0.16 6.24
C PHE A 88 2.42 0.64 6.97
N ARG A 89 2.13 0.21 8.19
CA ARG A 89 1.11 0.83 9.03
C ARG A 89 1.80 1.46 10.23
N HIS A 90 1.62 2.76 10.42
CA HIS A 90 2.09 3.47 11.61
C HIS A 90 0.88 3.91 12.44
N TRP A 91 0.55 3.14 13.48
CA TRP A 91 -0.44 3.48 14.50
C TRP A 91 0.22 3.38 15.86
N PRO A 92 -0.34 4.02 16.90
CA PRO A 92 0.10 3.79 18.27
C PRO A 92 0.03 2.29 18.55
N ALA A 93 1.16 1.72 18.97
CA ALA A 93 1.19 0.35 19.45
C ALA A 93 0.25 0.25 20.65
N GLN A 94 -0.74 -0.64 20.58
CA GLN A 94 -1.56 -0.96 21.74
C GLN A 94 -0.88 -2.09 22.49
N PHE A 95 -0.61 -1.88 23.77
CA PHE A 95 -0.10 -2.94 24.63
C PHE A 95 -1.15 -4.06 24.70
N THR A 96 -0.74 -5.27 24.39
CA THR A 96 -1.51 -6.49 24.63
C THR A 96 -0.82 -7.27 25.74
N GLU A 97 -1.60 -7.83 26.67
CA GLU A 97 -1.06 -8.62 27.78
C GLU A 97 -0.08 -9.68 27.28
N GLY A 98 1.02 -9.91 28.02
CA GLY A 98 2.08 -10.84 27.63
C GLY A 98 3.21 -10.24 26.78
N ALA A 99 3.52 -8.94 26.95
CA ALA A 99 4.62 -8.24 26.27
C ALA A 99 4.52 -8.25 24.73
N SER A 100 3.29 -8.26 24.22
CA SER A 100 3.03 -8.11 22.79
C SER A 100 2.43 -6.71 22.53
N PHE A 101 2.58 -6.24 21.30
CA PHE A 101 1.92 -5.03 20.84
C PHE A 101 1.08 -5.36 19.64
N ALA A 102 -0.21 -5.02 19.68
CA ALA A 102 -1.09 -5.09 18.53
C ALA A 102 -1.21 -3.72 17.87
N MET A 103 -1.28 -3.72 16.55
CA MET A 103 -1.62 -2.52 15.80
C MET A 103 -3.13 -2.32 15.90
N ALA A 104 -3.59 -1.15 16.37
CA ALA A 104 -5.01 -0.84 16.43
C ALA A 104 -5.68 -1.02 15.05
N GLU A 105 -6.92 -1.52 14.99
CA GLU A 105 -7.69 -1.52 13.74
C GLU A 105 -7.89 -0.08 13.22
N SER A 106 -7.82 0.11 11.90
CA SER A 106 -8.09 1.42 11.31
C SER A 106 -9.60 1.58 11.26
N THR A 107 -10.11 2.70 11.74
CA THR A 107 -11.50 3.10 11.52
C THR A 107 -11.57 4.17 10.43
N ALA A 108 -12.59 4.11 9.58
CA ALA A 108 -12.80 5.12 8.55
C ALA A 108 -13.10 6.46 9.19
N ILE A 109 -12.45 7.52 8.72
CA ILE A 109 -12.64 8.89 9.25
C ILE A 109 -13.62 9.62 8.34
N PRO A 110 -14.84 9.96 8.80
CA PRO A 110 -15.81 10.71 8.01
C PRO A 110 -15.31 12.13 7.74
N LYS A 111 -15.65 12.67 6.57
CA LYS A 111 -15.48 14.10 6.28
C LYS A 111 -16.56 14.88 7.03
N ARG A 112 -16.21 16.04 7.57
CA ARG A 112 -17.20 16.98 8.12
C ARG A 112 -18.15 17.39 7.00
N THR A 113 -19.45 17.14 7.20
CA THR A 113 -20.48 17.78 6.40
C THR A 113 -20.45 19.29 6.69
N ARG A 114 -20.34 20.11 5.64
CA ARG A 114 -20.56 21.55 5.77
C ARG A 114 -22.05 21.74 6.07
N SER A 115 -22.36 22.10 7.31
CA SER A 115 -23.65 22.68 7.70
C SER A 115 -23.77 24.11 7.19
#